data_AF-A0A8S3G8K3-F1
#
_entry.id   AF-A0A8S3G8K3-F1
#
_cell.length_a   1.000
_cell.length_b   1.000
_cell.length_c   1.000
_cell.angle_alpha   90.00
_cell.angle_beta   90.00
_cell.angle_gamma   90.00
#
_symmetry.space_group_name_H-M   'P 1'
#
loop_
_entity.id
_entity.type
_entity.pdbx_description
1 polymer ?
#
loop_
_entity_poly.entity_id
_entity_poly.type
_entity_poly.pdbx_seq_one_letter_code
_entity_poly.pdbx_strand_id
1 'polypeptide(L)'
;MEQHRGSIIRRVRRKNVDSTLPEMWEDSDQNCKRITLQSSSKEYQDVLARFHVTMLGKYLQIVKIERIQNERWYKQYDAHREDFKRRYPNIDERLLFHGCPSTSADQIIQECFNRSFAGVN
;
A
#
# COMPACT_ATOMS: atom_id res chain seq x y z
N MET A 1 35.97 -12.23 -41.23
CA MET A 1 34.74 -11.64 -41.80
C MET A 1 33.67 -11.69 -40.74
N GLU A 2 33.28 -10.50 -40.32
CA GLU A 2 32.43 -10.11 -39.21
C GLU A 2 30.95 -10.34 -39.51
N GLN A 3 30.16 -10.87 -38.56
CA GLN A 3 28.73 -10.54 -38.41
C GLN A 3 28.32 -10.65 -36.94
N HIS A 4 28.34 -9.52 -36.23
CA HIS A 4 27.74 -9.37 -34.91
C HIS A 4 26.21 -9.39 -35.05
N ARG A 5 25.54 -10.39 -34.49
CA ARG A 5 24.08 -10.34 -34.30
C ARG A 5 23.77 -9.47 -33.09
N GLY A 6 23.58 -8.17 -33.33
CA GLY A 6 23.04 -7.26 -32.32
C GLY A 6 21.66 -7.73 -31.88
N SER A 7 21.54 -8.12 -30.61
CA SER A 7 20.23 -8.43 -30.02
C SER A 7 19.47 -7.12 -29.84
N ILE A 8 18.35 -6.96 -30.54
CA ILE A 8 17.48 -5.80 -30.42
C ILE A 8 16.84 -5.84 -29.03
N ILE A 9 17.40 -5.10 -28.07
CA ILE A 9 16.75 -4.81 -26.80
C ILE A 9 15.56 -3.90 -27.12
N ARG A 10 14.38 -4.49 -27.34
CA ARG A 10 13.12 -3.75 -27.37
C ARG A 10 12.86 -3.23 -25.95
N ARG A 11 13.32 -2.01 -25.67
CA ARG A 11 12.92 -1.27 -24.47
C ARG A 11 11.42 -1.01 -24.59
N VAL A 12 10.61 -1.91 -24.03
CA VAL A 12 9.17 -1.71 -23.87
C VAL A 12 9.04 -0.45 -23.01
N ARG A 13 8.66 0.66 -23.64
CA ARG A 13 8.31 1.89 -22.95
C ARG A 13 7.07 1.55 -22.14
N ARG A 14 7.24 1.28 -20.84
CA ARG A 14 6.11 1.17 -19.92
C ARG A 14 5.29 2.45 -20.12
N LYS A 15 4.04 2.31 -20.53
CA LYS A 15 3.10 3.44 -20.49
C LYS A 15 3.17 3.97 -19.07
N ASN A 16 3.47 5.26 -18.91
CA ASN A 16 3.31 5.93 -17.64
C ASN A 16 1.82 5.81 -17.34
N VAL A 17 1.45 4.86 -16.48
CA VAL A 17 0.14 4.89 -15.85
C VAL A 17 0.26 6.12 -14.97
N ASP A 18 -0.43 7.18 -15.37
CA ASP A 18 -0.56 8.40 -14.60
C ASP A 18 -1.42 8.06 -13.39
N SER A 19 -0.85 7.29 -12.47
CA SER A 19 -1.45 6.99 -11.18
C SER A 19 -1.32 8.28 -10.39
N THR A 20 -2.34 9.12 -10.48
CA THR A 20 -2.47 10.26 -9.59
C THR A 20 -2.43 9.71 -8.17
N LEU A 21 -1.48 10.22 -7.37
CA LEU A 21 -1.43 9.88 -5.96
C LEU A 21 -2.77 10.29 -5.31
N PRO A 22 -3.19 9.62 -4.21
CA PRO A 22 -4.40 10.01 -3.53
C PRO A 22 -4.36 11.49 -3.15
N GLU A 23 -5.43 12.22 -3.42
CA GLU A 23 -5.54 13.67 -3.13
C GLU A 23 -5.26 14.00 -1.65
N MET A 24 -5.57 13.05 -0.77
CA MET A 24 -5.36 13.20 0.68
C MET A 24 -3.89 13.08 1.11
N TRP A 25 -2.97 12.77 0.20
CA TRP A 25 -1.56 12.63 0.53
C TRP A 25 -0.88 13.99 0.60
N GLU A 26 -0.12 14.21 1.67
CA GLU A 26 0.75 15.38 1.79
C GLU A 26 1.94 15.25 0.83
N ASP A 27 2.31 16.34 0.16
CA ASP A 27 3.54 16.40 -0.63
C ASP A 27 4.76 16.09 0.24
N SER A 28 5.69 15.31 -0.31
CA SER A 28 6.91 14.96 0.40
C SER A 28 8.04 14.58 -0.56
N ASP A 29 9.24 15.05 -0.27
CA ASP A 29 10.47 14.58 -0.92
C ASP A 29 10.90 13.17 -0.44
N GLN A 30 10.22 12.62 0.58
CA GLN A 30 10.50 11.31 1.16
C GLN A 30 9.63 10.23 0.50
N ASN A 31 10.27 9.13 0.09
CA ASN A 31 9.56 7.99 -0.52
C ASN A 31 8.54 7.30 0.40
N CYS A 32 8.69 7.43 1.72
CA CYS A 32 7.81 6.80 2.71
C CYS A 32 7.64 7.70 3.95
N LYS A 33 6.40 8.06 4.30
CA LYS A 33 6.07 8.91 5.45
C LYS A 33 4.90 8.33 6.26
N ARG A 34 4.93 8.55 7.57
CA ARG A 34 3.81 8.27 8.49
C ARG A 34 3.16 9.58 8.89
N ILE A 35 1.87 9.75 8.60
CA ILE A 35 1.09 10.93 8.99
C ILE A 35 0.18 10.54 10.15
N THR A 36 0.39 11.12 11.32
CA THR A 36 -0.53 10.94 12.44
C THR A 36 -1.84 11.67 12.15
N LEU A 37 -2.93 10.93 12.10
CA LEU A 37 -4.26 11.50 11.87
C LEU A 37 -4.79 12.15 13.13
N GLN A 38 -5.40 13.32 12.98
CA GLN A 38 -6.11 13.99 14.07
C GLN A 38 -7.39 13.24 14.40
N SER A 39 -7.70 13.07 15.69
CA SER A 39 -8.91 12.35 16.13
C SER A 39 -10.22 13.00 15.67
N SER A 40 -10.20 14.29 15.37
CA SER A 40 -11.32 15.05 14.80
C SER A 40 -11.46 14.89 13.29
N SER A 41 -10.48 14.30 12.61
CA SER A 41 -10.53 14.12 11.15
C SER A 41 -11.51 13.02 10.77
N LYS A 42 -12.18 13.19 9.63
CA LYS A 42 -13.09 12.19 9.08
C LYS A 42 -12.38 10.85 8.84
N GLU A 43 -11.16 10.88 8.30
CA GLU A 43 -10.38 9.67 8.03
C GLU A 43 -10.12 8.86 9.32
N TYR A 44 -9.74 9.53 10.41
CA TYR A 44 -9.56 8.88 11.71
C TYR A 44 -10.86 8.20 12.17
N GLN A 45 -11.97 8.91 12.11
CA GLN A 45 -13.27 8.41 12.56
C GLN A 45 -13.75 7.21 11.72
N ASP A 46 -13.54 7.27 10.40
CA ASP A 46 -13.91 6.18 9.48
C ASP A 46 -13.08 4.91 9.73
N VAL A 47 -11.76 5.04 9.94
CA VAL A 47 -10.89 3.91 10.28
C VAL A 47 -11.27 3.33 11.64
N LEU A 48 -11.49 4.19 12.64
CA LEU A 48 -11.88 3.78 13.98
C LEU A 48 -13.22 3.02 13.98
N ALA A 49 -14.22 3.54 13.26
CA ALA A 49 -15.53 2.90 13.15
C ALA A 49 -15.41 1.48 12.57
N ARG A 50 -14.65 1.30 11.48
CA ARG A 50 -14.40 -0.02 10.87
C ARG A 50 -13.66 -0.97 11.82
N PHE A 51 -12.69 -0.46 12.57
CA PHE A 51 -11.96 -1.25 13.55
C PHE A 51 -12.89 -1.74 14.67
N HIS A 52 -13.73 -0.86 15.20
CA HIS A 52 -14.70 -1.19 16.25
C HIS A 52 -15.69 -2.28 15.82
N VAL A 53 -16.07 -2.37 14.54
CA VAL A 53 -16.99 -3.43 14.05
C VAL A 53 -16.52 -4.83 14.48
N THR A 54 -15.22 -5.08 14.56
CA THR A 54 -14.67 -6.41 14.87
C THR A 54 -13.85 -6.48 16.15
N MET A 55 -13.36 -5.34 16.64
CA MET A 55 -12.40 -5.25 17.74
C MET A 55 -12.93 -4.56 18.99
N LEU A 56 -14.18 -4.08 19.02
CA LEU A 56 -14.74 -3.46 20.22
C LEU A 56 -14.63 -4.39 21.44
N GLY A 57 -14.08 -3.88 22.54
CA GLY A 57 -13.82 -4.64 23.77
C GLY A 57 -12.58 -5.55 23.75
N LYS A 58 -11.82 -5.61 22.65
CA LYS A 58 -10.60 -6.45 22.52
C LYS A 58 -9.29 -5.67 22.66
N TYR A 59 -9.36 -4.37 22.94
CA TYR A 59 -8.22 -3.50 23.15
C TYR A 59 -8.55 -2.49 24.26
N LEU A 60 -7.51 -1.92 24.89
CA LEU A 60 -7.68 -0.97 25.99
C LEU A 60 -7.92 0.46 25.48
N GLN A 61 -7.06 0.94 24.58
CA GLN A 61 -7.15 2.28 24.00
C GLN A 61 -6.46 2.34 22.64
N ILE A 62 -6.91 3.26 21.77
CA ILE A 62 -6.20 3.62 20.54
C ILE A 62 -5.22 4.74 20.88
N VAL A 63 -3.92 4.47 20.78
CA VAL A 63 -2.88 5.46 21.06
C VAL A 63 -2.74 6.47 19.91
N LYS A 64 -2.74 5.99 18.67
CA LYS A 64 -2.67 6.80 17.46
C LYS A 64 -3.14 6.00 16.25
N ILE A 65 -3.52 6.70 15.18
CA ILE A 65 -3.74 6.14 13.85
C ILE A 65 -2.83 6.91 12.90
N GLU A 66 -2.05 6.19 12.11
CA GLU A 66 -1.09 6.77 11.17
C GLU A 66 -1.43 6.35 9.75
N ARG A 67 -1.63 7.32 8.85
CA ARG A 67 -1.70 7.08 7.40
C ARG A 67 -0.30 6.88 6.86
N ILE A 68 -0.10 5.81 6.10
CA ILE A 68 1.17 5.51 5.45
C ILE A 68 1.14 6.06 4.03
N GLN A 69 2.09 6.93 3.71
CA GLN A 69 2.29 7.46 2.36
C GLN A 69 3.59 6.87 1.82
N ASN A 70 3.48 5.85 0.96
CA ASN A 70 4.61 5.28 0.24
C ASN A 70 4.30 5.22 -1.26
N GLU A 71 4.81 6.19 -2.01
CA GLU A 71 4.46 6.35 -3.43
C GLU A 71 4.81 5.12 -4.26
N ARG A 72 5.99 4.54 -4.04
CA ARG A 72 6.45 3.39 -4.80
C ARG A 72 5.47 2.23 -4.67
N TRP A 73 5.06 1.92 -3.45
CA TRP A 73 4.14 0.82 -3.20
C TRP A 73 2.71 1.13 -3.62
N TYR A 74 2.26 2.38 -3.48
CA TYR A 74 0.94 2.77 -3.97
C TYR A 74 0.84 2.65 -5.50
N LYS A 75 1.83 3.14 -6.25
CA LYS A 75 1.86 3.01 -7.72
C LYS A 75 1.88 1.55 -8.15
N GLN A 76 2.63 0.70 -7.45
CA GLN A 76 2.65 -0.74 -7.73
C GLN A 76 1.31 -1.41 -7.39
N TYR A 77 0.72 -1.05 -6.26
CA TYR A 77 -0.60 -1.51 -5.82
C TYR A 77 -1.67 -1.14 -6.85
N ASP A 78 -1.73 0.11 -7.29
CA ASP A 78 -2.69 0.62 -8.26
C ASP A 78 -2.58 -0.11 -9.61
N ALA A 79 -1.35 -0.30 -10.11
CA ALA A 79 -1.11 -1.07 -11.33
C ALA A 79 -1.58 -2.53 -11.22
N HIS A 80 -1.36 -3.18 -10.07
CA HIS A 80 -1.86 -4.54 -9.81
C HIS A 80 -3.38 -4.57 -9.65
N ARG A 81 -3.98 -3.56 -9.02
CA ARG A 81 -5.43 -3.44 -8.83
C ARG A 81 -6.15 -3.41 -10.18
N GLU A 82 -5.68 -2.59 -11.11
CA GLU A 82 -6.30 -2.48 -12.44
C GLU A 82 -6.14 -3.77 -13.26
N ASP A 83 -4.97 -4.43 -13.18
CA ASP A 83 -4.79 -5.74 -13.79
C ASP A 83 -5.67 -6.83 -13.14
N PHE A 84 -5.83 -6.80 -11.82
CA PHE A 84 -6.69 -7.73 -11.07
C PHE A 84 -8.16 -7.57 -11.45
N LYS A 85 -8.68 -6.33 -11.47
CA LYS A 85 -10.06 -6.03 -11.89
C LYS A 85 -10.35 -6.52 -13.30
N ARG A 86 -9.39 -6.37 -14.23
CA ARG A 86 -9.52 -6.88 -15.60
C ARG A 86 -9.58 -8.41 -15.64
N ARG A 87 -8.75 -9.10 -14.84
CA ARG A 87 -8.68 -10.58 -14.82
C ARG A 87 -9.86 -11.22 -14.06
N TYR A 88 -10.36 -10.55 -13.03
CA TYR A 88 -11.38 -11.07 -12.12
C TYR A 88 -12.47 -10.03 -11.86
N PRO A 89 -13.35 -9.76 -12.84
CA PRO A 89 -14.34 -8.67 -12.76
C PRO A 89 -15.40 -8.87 -11.67
N ASN A 90 -15.54 -10.08 -11.14
CA ASN A 90 -16.51 -10.43 -10.10
C ASN A 90 -15.91 -10.46 -8.68
N ILE A 91 -14.62 -10.12 -8.53
CA ILE A 91 -13.95 -10.10 -7.23
C ILE A 91 -13.61 -8.66 -6.86
N ASP A 92 -14.17 -8.22 -5.73
CA ASP A 92 -13.94 -6.88 -5.21
C ASP A 92 -12.74 -6.79 -4.27
N GLU A 93 -12.10 -5.63 -4.29
CA GLU A 93 -11.13 -5.21 -3.29
C GLU A 93 -11.80 -5.08 -1.91
N ARG A 94 -11.09 -5.50 -0.85
CA ARG A 94 -11.57 -5.42 0.53
C ARG A 94 -10.55 -4.74 1.42
N LEU A 95 -11.04 -3.90 2.32
CA LEU A 95 -10.24 -3.37 3.43
C LEU A 95 -10.23 -4.40 4.56
N LEU A 96 -9.04 -4.84 4.96
CA LEU A 96 -8.82 -5.86 6.00
C LEU A 96 -7.81 -5.35 7.03
N PHE A 97 -7.83 -5.94 8.23
CA PHE A 97 -6.86 -5.66 9.28
C PHE A 97 -5.78 -6.75 9.32
N HIS A 98 -4.52 -6.33 9.51
CA HIS A 98 -3.37 -7.22 9.66
C HIS A 98 -2.67 -6.90 10.98
N GLY A 99 -2.67 -7.86 11.91
CA GLY A 99 -1.97 -7.73 13.20
C GLY A 99 -0.53 -8.23 13.08
N CYS A 100 0.43 -7.41 13.51
CA CYS A 100 1.86 -7.72 13.40
C CYS A 100 2.67 -7.11 14.56
N PRO A 101 3.85 -7.65 14.89
CA PRO A 101 4.81 -6.98 15.77
C PRO A 101 5.28 -5.65 15.17
N SER A 102 5.74 -4.71 16.01
CA SER A 102 6.21 -3.39 15.56
C SER A 102 7.35 -3.45 14.55
N THR A 103 8.30 -4.37 14.74
CA THR A 103 9.43 -4.59 13.82
C THR A 103 8.93 -5.03 12.44
N SER A 104 7.97 -5.95 12.39
CA SER A 104 7.36 -6.40 11.15
C SER A 104 6.55 -5.29 10.49
N ALA A 105 5.86 -4.45 11.27
CA ALA A 105 5.13 -3.29 10.74
C ALA A 105 6.06 -2.32 10.01
N ASP A 106 7.22 -2.00 10.60
CA ASP A 106 8.23 -1.14 9.98
C ASP A 106 8.73 -1.72 8.66
N GLN A 107 9.02 -3.03 8.63
CA GLN A 107 9.44 -3.72 7.41
C GLN A 107 8.34 -3.73 6.34
N ILE A 108 7.08 -4.04 6.69
CA ILE A 108 5.95 -4.04 5.75
C ILE A 108 5.77 -2.65 5.13
N ILE A 109 5.88 -1.59 5.92
CA ILE A 109 5.74 -0.21 5.46
C ILE A 109 6.86 0.18 4.49
N GLN A 110 8.09 -0.31 4.71
CA GLN A 110 9.25 0.00 3.88
C GLN A 110 9.37 -0.89 2.64
N GLU A 111 9.08 -2.19 2.78
CA GLU A 111 9.40 -3.23 1.79
C GLU A 111 8.16 -3.87 1.13
N CYS A 112 6.95 -3.47 1.55
CA CYS A 112 5.68 -4.11 1.20
C CYS A 112 5.52 -5.52 1.81
N PHE A 113 4.34 -6.12 1.65
CA PHE A 113 4.08 -7.47 2.13
C PHE A 113 4.91 -8.50 1.38
N ASN A 114 5.67 -9.31 2.11
CA ASN A 114 6.46 -10.40 1.56
C ASN A 114 6.05 -11.74 2.19
N ARG A 115 5.54 -12.65 1.35
CA ARG A 115 5.06 -13.98 1.76
C ARG A 115 6.14 -14.85 2.42
N SER A 116 7.42 -14.57 2.18
CA SER A 116 8.54 -15.31 2.78
C SER A 116 8.64 -15.07 4.29
N PHE A 117 7.95 -14.05 4.81
CA PHE A 117 7.85 -13.75 6.24
C PHE A 117 6.47 -14.11 6.83
N ALA A 118 5.66 -14.92 6.13
CA ALA A 118 4.38 -15.37 6.68
C ALA A 118 4.58 -16.10 8.03
N GLY A 119 3.86 -15.65 9.07
CA GLY A 119 4.01 -16.14 10.45
C GLY A 119 4.93 -15.28 11.34
N VAL A 120 5.69 -14.35 10.75
CA VAL A 120 6.47 -13.30 11.44
C VAL A 120 5.89 -11.92 11.15
N ASN A 121 5.38 -11.74 9.93
CA ASN A 121 4.50 -10.64 9.55
C ASN A 121 3.18 -10.72 10.29
#